data_AF-A0A1V2DW90-F1
#
_entry.id   AF-A0A1V2DW90-F1
#
_cell.length_a   1.000
_cell.length_b   1.000
_cell.length_c   1.000
_cell.angle_alpha   90.00
_cell.angle_beta   90.00
_cell.angle_gamma   90.00
#
_symmetry.space_group_name_H-M   'P 1'
#
loop_
_entity.id
_entity.type
_entity.pdbx_description
1 polymer ?
#
loop_
_entity_poly.entity_id
_entity_poly.type
_entity_poly.pdbx_seq_one_letter_code
_entity_poly.pdbx_strand_id
1 'polypeptide(L)'
;MIRNILAMGIVAVALLGSGCSTWSKDDTSWYIDVAAPKHYEVWVTDMFLEKSGERSWRQPIGTVGCCWKGPHGPSGAGAEVDPFPELILINWFSFAEQKYYTKIIQVPPDLLDRMREPATYVTQVDVRSGPRDTMTIGLAPGGTVVVWISNQIGNEIEVMRMQATEVPGDPSRFTERTKGYLERNGDYLREHGVPMEGW
;
A
#
# COMPACT_ATOMS: atom_id res chain seq x y z
N MET A 1 -3.08 76.72 42.71
CA MET A 1 -3.69 75.40 42.45
C MET A 1 -4.17 75.40 40.99
N ILE A 2 -3.31 75.32 39.98
CA ILE A 2 -2.79 74.10 39.28
C ILE A 2 -3.78 72.92 39.35
N ARG A 3 -4.21 72.20 38.30
CA ARG A 3 -4.31 72.33 36.83
C ARG A 3 -5.02 71.02 36.37
N ASN A 4 -5.47 70.98 35.12
CA ASN A 4 -5.56 69.78 34.25
C ASN A 4 -6.86 68.93 34.24
N ILE A 5 -7.76 69.33 33.33
CA ILE A 5 -8.23 68.58 32.16
C ILE A 5 -7.80 67.09 32.11
N LEU A 6 -8.78 66.18 32.21
CA LEU A 6 -8.62 64.77 31.85
C LEU A 6 -8.53 64.64 30.32
N ALA A 7 -7.36 64.26 29.83
CA ALA A 7 -7.14 63.86 28.46
C ALA A 7 -7.22 62.32 28.34
N MET A 8 -8.19 61.91 27.53
CA MET A 8 -8.24 60.77 26.61
C MET A 8 -7.02 59.82 26.57
N GLY A 9 -7.29 58.52 26.69
CA GLY A 9 -6.33 57.46 26.38
C GLY A 9 -7.00 56.09 26.31
N ILE A 10 -7.77 55.83 25.24
CA ILE A 10 -8.21 54.47 24.90
C ILE A 10 -7.01 53.77 24.24
N VAL A 11 -6.35 52.89 24.98
CA VAL A 11 -5.32 51.99 24.43
C VAL A 11 -6.05 50.76 23.88
N ALA A 12 -6.26 50.74 22.56
CA ALA A 12 -6.69 49.55 21.85
C ALA A 12 -5.48 48.62 21.66
N VAL A 13 -5.38 47.59 22.49
CA VAL A 13 -4.39 46.52 22.34
C VAL A 13 -4.83 45.64 21.17
N ALA A 14 -4.20 45.84 20.01
CA ALA A 14 -4.33 44.95 18.88
C ALA A 14 -3.57 43.64 19.15
N LEU A 15 -4.28 42.63 19.65
CA LEU A 15 -3.82 41.25 19.67
C LEU A 15 -3.83 40.72 18.23
N LEU A 16 -2.76 41.00 17.48
CA LEU A 16 -2.41 40.22 16.30
C LEU A 16 -1.92 38.85 16.80
N GLY A 17 -2.89 37.96 17.04
CA GLY A 17 -2.61 36.54 17.19
C GLY A 17 -2.04 36.04 15.87
N SER A 18 -0.73 35.85 15.83
CA SER A 18 -0.03 35.12 14.78
C SER A 18 -0.59 33.70 14.75
N GLY A 19 -1.59 33.47 13.91
CA GLY A 19 -2.06 32.14 13.57
C GLY A 19 -0.92 31.42 12.86
N CYS A 20 -0.08 30.69 13.61
CA CYS A 20 0.74 29.64 13.05
C CYS A 20 -0.18 28.46 12.72
N SER A 21 -0.90 28.56 11.61
CA SER A 21 -1.54 27.41 10.97
C SER A 21 -0.75 27.06 9.71
N THR A 22 0.44 26.50 9.91
CA THR A 22 1.12 25.77 8.84
C THR A 22 1.49 24.39 9.37
N TRP A 23 0.46 23.58 9.62
CA TRP A 23 0.57 22.18 9.23
C TRP A 23 0.04 22.15 7.81
N SER A 24 0.95 22.20 6.83
CA SER A 24 0.60 21.75 5.49
C SER A 24 0.22 20.29 5.65
N LYS A 25 -1.08 20.01 5.61
CA LYS A 25 -1.54 18.64 5.39
C LYS A 25 -0.86 18.19 4.11
N ASP A 26 -0.25 17.03 4.16
CA ASP A 26 0.33 16.44 2.98
C ASP A 26 -0.80 16.16 1.99
N ASP A 27 -0.90 16.94 0.93
CA ASP A 27 -1.94 16.80 -0.11
C ASP A 27 -1.66 15.59 -1.03
N THR A 28 -0.61 14.81 -0.74
CA THR A 28 -0.31 13.57 -1.46
C THR A 28 -1.33 12.50 -1.11
N SER A 29 -1.98 11.96 -2.14
CA SER A 29 -2.84 10.79 -2.04
C SER A 29 -1.97 9.54 -2.00
N TRP A 30 -1.85 8.89 -0.85
CA TRP A 30 -1.06 7.67 -0.69
C TRP A 30 -1.88 6.44 -1.06
N TYR A 31 -1.30 5.51 -1.80
CA TYR A 31 -1.99 4.32 -2.27
C TYR A 31 -1.30 3.05 -1.77
N ILE A 32 -2.09 2.05 -1.37
CA ILE A 32 -1.60 0.69 -1.11
C ILE A 32 -2.34 -0.29 -1.99
N ASP A 33 -1.60 -1.03 -2.81
CA ASP A 33 -2.13 -2.10 -3.65
C ASP A 33 -1.44 -3.44 -3.39
N VAL A 34 -2.08 -4.49 -3.91
CA VAL A 34 -1.60 -5.86 -3.81
C VAL A 34 -1.43 -6.41 -5.22
N ALA A 35 -0.27 -6.99 -5.49
CA ALA A 35 0.08 -7.58 -6.76
C ALA A 35 0.37 -9.09 -6.61
N ALA A 36 0.16 -9.86 -7.68
CA ALA A 36 0.54 -11.26 -7.74
C ALA A 36 1.24 -11.59 -9.08
N PRO A 37 2.10 -12.62 -9.13
CA PRO A 37 2.68 -13.06 -10.38
C PRO A 37 1.59 -13.56 -11.35
N LYS A 38 1.80 -13.30 -12.65
CA LYS A 38 0.94 -13.86 -13.69
C LYS A 38 0.90 -15.39 -13.56
N HIS A 39 -0.28 -15.98 -13.70
CA HIS A 39 -0.57 -17.41 -13.52
C HIS A 39 -0.58 -17.91 -12.07
N TYR A 40 -0.22 -17.10 -11.08
CA TYR A 40 -0.21 -17.48 -9.67
C TYR A 40 -1.15 -16.58 -8.88
N GLU A 41 -2.41 -16.51 -9.35
CA GLU A 41 -3.47 -15.71 -8.74
C GLU A 41 -3.68 -16.09 -7.27
N VAL A 42 -3.99 -15.09 -6.45
CA VAL A 42 -4.36 -15.27 -5.05
C VAL A 42 -5.72 -14.64 -4.78
N TRP A 43 -6.37 -15.08 -3.71
CA TRP A 43 -7.52 -14.40 -3.13
C TRP A 43 -7.13 -13.84 -1.77
N VAL A 44 -6.99 -12.53 -1.65
CA VAL A 44 -6.81 -11.86 -0.37
C VAL A 44 -8.13 -11.87 0.38
N THR A 45 -8.20 -12.66 1.45
CA THR A 45 -9.42 -12.79 2.26
C THR A 45 -9.64 -11.57 3.13
N ASP A 46 -8.55 -11.08 3.73
CA ASP A 46 -8.56 -10.00 4.69
C ASP A 46 -7.26 -9.22 4.62
N MET A 47 -7.41 -7.89 4.54
CA MET A 47 -6.32 -6.96 4.77
C MET A 47 -6.79 -5.93 5.79
N PHE A 48 -6.07 -5.82 6.90
CA PHE A 48 -6.30 -4.84 7.95
C PHE A 48 -5.10 -3.92 8.06
N LEU A 49 -5.37 -2.63 8.13
CA LEU A 49 -4.39 -1.57 8.24
C LEU A 49 -4.57 -0.89 9.58
N GLU A 50 -3.48 -0.52 10.21
CA GLU A 50 -3.50 0.16 11.50
C GLU A 50 -2.45 1.27 11.56
N LYS A 51 -2.90 2.43 12.03
CA LYS A 51 -2.10 3.55 12.50
C LYS A 51 -2.32 3.66 14.01
N SER A 52 -1.27 3.39 14.78
CA SER A 52 -1.36 3.24 16.24
C SER A 52 -1.95 4.49 16.89
N GLY A 53 -3.00 4.31 17.69
CA GLY A 53 -3.66 5.41 18.40
C GLY A 53 -4.54 6.32 17.52
N GLU A 54 -4.68 6.04 16.24
CA GLU A 54 -5.48 6.85 15.30
C GLU A 54 -6.61 6.04 14.67
N ARG A 55 -6.29 4.97 13.92
CA ARG A 55 -7.28 4.21 13.15
C ARG A 55 -6.81 2.79 12.85
N SER A 56 -7.73 1.83 12.98
CA SER A 56 -7.62 0.51 12.36
C SER A 56 -8.80 0.29 11.42
N TRP A 57 -8.56 -0.22 10.21
CA TRP A 57 -9.62 -0.44 9.23
C TRP A 57 -9.32 -1.64 8.33
N ARG A 58 -10.39 -2.18 7.73
CA ARG A 58 -10.28 -3.23 6.72
C ARG A 58 -10.22 -2.60 5.34
N GLN A 59 -9.31 -3.10 4.50
CA GLN A 59 -9.25 -2.78 3.07
C GLN A 59 -9.61 -4.05 2.27
N PRO A 60 -10.81 -4.12 1.68
CA PRO A 60 -11.18 -5.25 0.84
C PRO A 60 -10.33 -5.29 -0.43
N ILE A 61 -9.71 -6.45 -0.71
CA ILE A 61 -8.87 -6.66 -1.90
C ILE A 61 -9.49 -7.70 -2.83
N GLY A 62 -9.72 -8.94 -2.34
CA GLY A 62 -10.33 -10.01 -3.14
C GLY A 62 -9.34 -10.66 -4.10
N THR A 63 -9.75 -10.89 -5.36
CA THR A 63 -8.89 -11.54 -6.36
C THR A 63 -7.75 -10.63 -6.76
N VAL A 64 -6.52 -11.14 -6.63
CA VAL A 64 -5.33 -10.49 -7.17
C VAL A 64 -4.70 -11.44 -8.17
N GLY A 65 -4.76 -11.03 -9.43
CA GLY A 65 -3.94 -11.59 -10.49
C GLY A 65 -2.79 -10.65 -10.81
N CYS A 66 -2.17 -10.87 -11.96
CA CYS A 66 -1.13 -10.02 -12.53
C CYS A 66 -1.32 -8.51 -12.19
N CYS A 67 -0.26 -7.76 -11.84
CA CYS A 67 1.11 -8.06 -12.27
C CYS A 67 2.20 -7.79 -11.24
N TRP A 68 3.03 -8.80 -10.97
CA TRP A 68 4.26 -8.71 -10.16
C TRP A 68 5.40 -7.93 -10.84
N LYS A 69 5.53 -8.06 -12.17
CA LYS A 69 6.62 -7.44 -12.95
C LYS A 69 6.22 -7.26 -14.41
N GLY A 70 6.98 -6.44 -15.14
CA GLY A 70 6.85 -6.22 -16.57
C GLY A 70 6.07 -4.94 -16.90
N PRO A 71 5.53 -4.79 -18.12
CA PRO A 71 4.92 -3.53 -18.58
C PRO A 71 3.67 -3.10 -17.81
N HIS A 72 3.18 -3.94 -16.90
CA HIS A 72 1.95 -3.73 -16.14
C HIS A 72 2.16 -3.86 -14.62
N GLY A 73 3.38 -4.03 -14.12
CA GLY A 73 3.60 -4.17 -12.68
C GLY A 73 5.04 -3.94 -12.20
N PRO A 74 5.25 -3.84 -10.87
CA PRO A 74 4.34 -4.27 -9.81
C PRO A 74 3.11 -3.36 -9.65
N SER A 75 1.90 -3.91 -9.77
CA SER A 75 0.63 -3.21 -9.51
C SER A 75 -0.53 -4.21 -9.43
N GLY A 76 -1.60 -3.84 -8.72
CA GLY A 76 -2.84 -4.60 -8.70
C GLY A 76 -3.99 -3.91 -7.96
N ALA A 77 -4.76 -4.69 -7.20
CA ALA A 77 -5.94 -4.18 -6.52
C ALA A 77 -5.55 -3.44 -5.23
N GLY A 78 -6.08 -2.24 -5.02
CA GLY A 78 -5.72 -1.39 -3.89
C GLY A 78 -6.72 -0.29 -3.62
N ALA A 79 -6.34 0.61 -2.71
CA ALA A 79 -7.09 1.82 -2.42
C ALA A 79 -6.16 2.90 -1.86
N GLU A 80 -6.65 4.15 -1.92
CA GLU A 80 -6.05 5.26 -1.20
C GLU A 80 -6.13 5.01 0.32
N VAL A 81 -5.09 5.45 1.03
CA VAL A 81 -4.96 5.30 2.48
C VAL A 81 -4.70 6.66 3.15
N ASP A 82 -5.56 6.99 4.11
CA ASP A 82 -5.38 8.12 5.03
C ASP A 82 -5.98 7.72 6.39
N PRO A 83 -5.19 7.60 7.47
CA PRO A 83 -3.73 7.82 7.54
C PRO A 83 -2.91 6.72 6.84
N PHE A 84 -1.62 6.97 6.63
CA PHE A 84 -0.69 5.91 6.20
C PHE A 84 -0.41 4.94 7.36
N PRO A 85 -0.54 3.62 7.18
CA PRO A 85 -0.46 2.65 8.27
C PRO A 85 0.97 2.42 8.78
N GLU A 86 1.07 1.95 10.02
CA GLU A 86 2.29 1.43 10.65
C GLU A 86 2.31 -0.10 10.68
N LEU A 87 1.13 -0.73 10.66
CA LEU A 87 0.96 -2.16 10.69
C LEU A 87 -0.05 -2.62 9.65
N ILE A 88 0.25 -3.71 8.94
CA ILE A 88 -0.64 -4.33 7.97
C ILE A 88 -0.71 -5.83 8.24
N LEU A 89 -1.90 -6.35 8.53
CA LEU A 89 -2.18 -7.79 8.51
C LEU A 89 -2.78 -8.13 7.16
N ILE A 90 -2.21 -9.12 6.47
CA ILE A 90 -2.75 -9.64 5.21
C ILE A 90 -2.86 -11.16 5.25
N ASN A 91 -4.03 -11.66 4.87
CA ASN A 91 -4.36 -13.07 4.76
C ASN A 91 -4.79 -13.37 3.33
N TRP A 92 -4.28 -14.45 2.73
CA TRP A 92 -4.67 -14.85 1.39
C TRP A 92 -4.70 -16.35 1.20
N PHE A 93 -5.43 -16.76 0.17
CA PHE A 93 -5.45 -18.10 -0.37
C PHE A 93 -4.70 -18.12 -1.71
N SER A 94 -3.69 -18.98 -1.84
CA SER A 94 -2.98 -19.24 -3.10
C SER A 94 -3.74 -20.27 -3.92
N PHE A 95 -4.21 -19.91 -5.12
CA PHE A 95 -4.95 -20.87 -5.96
C PHE A 95 -4.05 -21.97 -6.51
N ALA A 96 -2.80 -21.63 -6.84
CA ALA A 96 -1.82 -22.59 -7.36
C ALA A 96 -1.49 -23.69 -6.34
N GLU A 97 -1.39 -23.30 -5.06
CA GLU A 97 -0.98 -24.20 -3.98
C GLU A 97 -2.17 -24.77 -3.19
N GLN A 98 -3.34 -24.15 -3.32
CA GLN A 98 -4.52 -24.40 -2.49
C GLN A 98 -4.25 -24.27 -0.98
N LYS A 99 -3.43 -23.27 -0.62
CA LYS A 99 -2.95 -23.01 0.73
C LYS A 99 -3.33 -21.61 1.22
N TYR A 100 -3.42 -21.47 2.53
CA TYR A 100 -3.62 -20.18 3.18
C TYR A 100 -2.31 -19.65 3.75
N TYR A 101 -2.12 -18.35 3.64
CA TYR A 101 -0.96 -17.65 4.19
C TYR A 101 -1.41 -16.43 5.00
N THR A 102 -0.61 -16.10 6.00
CA THR A 102 -0.76 -14.87 6.78
C THR A 102 0.57 -14.15 6.90
N LYS A 103 0.53 -12.81 6.85
CA LYS A 103 1.66 -11.96 7.17
C LYS A 103 1.22 -10.72 7.93
N ILE A 104 1.97 -10.41 8.99
CA ILE A 104 2.00 -9.08 9.60
C ILE A 104 3.21 -8.35 9.04
N ILE A 105 2.98 -7.18 8.46
CA ILE A 105 3.99 -6.27 7.92
C ILE A 105 4.07 -5.07 8.85
N GLN A 106 5.23 -4.88 9.46
CA GLN A 106 5.57 -3.64 10.16
C GLN A 106 6.12 -2.67 9.13
N VAL A 107 5.41 -1.58 8.90
CA VAL A 107 5.85 -0.54 7.96
C VAL A 107 7.08 0.16 8.57
N PRO A 108 8.21 0.26 7.85
CA PRO A 108 9.38 0.97 8.35
C PRO A 108 9.01 2.41 8.72
N PRO A 109 9.44 2.92 9.89
CA PRO A 109 9.07 4.28 10.33
C PRO A 109 9.48 5.39 9.35
N ASP A 110 10.53 5.15 8.56
CA ASP A 110 11.06 6.05 7.54
C ASP A 110 10.46 5.81 6.14
N LEU A 111 9.56 4.82 5.96
CA LEU A 111 9.06 4.47 4.64
C LEU A 111 8.31 5.64 3.99
N LEU A 112 7.50 6.35 4.76
CA LEU A 112 6.74 7.49 4.24
C LEU A 112 7.68 8.62 3.81
N ASP A 113 8.80 8.85 4.52
CA ASP A 113 9.81 9.83 4.13
C ASP A 113 10.51 9.42 2.83
N ARG A 114 10.83 8.13 2.67
CA ARG A 114 11.36 7.58 1.40
C ARG A 114 10.35 7.67 0.26
N MET A 115 9.06 7.50 0.54
CA MET A 115 7.99 7.67 -0.45
C MET A 115 7.83 9.13 -0.89
N ARG A 116 8.16 10.10 -0.03
CA ARG A 116 8.19 11.53 -0.40
C ARG A 116 9.33 11.86 -1.35
N GLU A 117 10.38 11.05 -1.43
CA GLU A 117 11.48 11.29 -2.35
C GLU A 117 10.96 11.24 -3.80
N PRO A 118 11.20 12.29 -4.59
CA PRO A 118 10.65 12.36 -5.92
C PRO A 118 11.24 11.28 -6.84
N ALA A 119 10.40 10.74 -7.71
CA ALA A 119 10.79 9.90 -8.84
C ALA A 119 10.28 10.51 -10.13
N THR A 120 11.10 10.41 -11.17
CA THR A 120 10.71 10.83 -12.52
C THR A 120 9.74 9.82 -13.13
N TYR A 121 8.69 10.31 -13.78
CA TYR A 121 7.71 9.51 -14.51
C TYR A 121 7.34 10.18 -15.84
N VAL A 122 6.96 9.37 -16.82
CA VAL A 122 6.64 9.81 -18.19
C VAL A 122 5.13 9.90 -18.36
N THR A 123 4.65 11.01 -18.89
CA THR A 123 3.25 11.19 -19.30
C THR A 123 3.15 11.14 -20.83
N GLN A 124 1.94 11.25 -21.37
CA GLN A 124 1.75 11.36 -22.83
C GLN A 124 2.37 12.63 -23.44
N VAL A 125 2.68 13.64 -22.62
CA VAL A 125 3.05 14.99 -23.08
C VAL A 125 4.48 15.37 -22.65
N ASP A 126 4.89 14.96 -21.45
CA ASP A 126 6.12 15.42 -20.81
C ASP A 126 6.69 14.38 -19.84
N VAL A 127 7.85 14.72 -19.29
CA VAL A 127 8.47 14.02 -18.16
C VAL A 127 8.22 14.85 -16.91
N ARG A 128 7.69 14.23 -15.85
CA ARG A 128 7.35 14.87 -14.58
C ARG A 128 8.13 14.22 -13.44
N SER A 129 8.07 14.85 -12.28
CA SER A 129 8.68 14.38 -11.04
C SER A 129 7.70 14.60 -9.89
N GLY A 130 7.55 13.60 -9.03
CA GLY A 130 6.60 13.61 -7.92
C GLY A 130 6.93 12.50 -6.92
N PRO A 131 6.28 12.49 -5.74
CA PRO A 131 6.52 11.46 -4.73
C PRO A 131 6.22 10.07 -5.28
N ARG A 132 6.83 9.03 -4.69
CA ARG A 132 6.47 7.62 -4.86
C ARG A 132 5.22 7.34 -4.04
N ASP A 133 4.08 7.75 -4.59
CA ASP A 133 2.77 7.76 -3.92
C ASP A 133 2.16 6.37 -3.69
N THR A 134 2.73 5.31 -4.26
CA THR A 134 2.19 3.95 -4.19
C THR A 134 3.12 3.00 -3.45
N MET A 135 2.59 2.24 -2.50
CA MET A 135 3.23 1.07 -1.90
C MET A 135 2.53 -0.22 -2.36
N THR A 136 3.26 -1.06 -3.10
CA THR A 136 2.73 -2.33 -3.62
C THR A 136 3.19 -3.52 -2.79
N ILE A 137 2.24 -4.34 -2.34
CA ILE A 137 2.50 -5.60 -1.64
C ILE A 137 2.37 -6.76 -2.64
N GLY A 138 3.49 -7.33 -3.05
CA GLY A 138 3.54 -8.55 -3.85
C GLY A 138 3.29 -9.78 -3.00
N LEU A 139 2.38 -10.64 -3.45
CA LEU A 139 2.13 -11.98 -2.90
C LEU A 139 2.47 -13.03 -3.95
N ALA A 140 3.44 -13.90 -3.67
CA ALA A 140 3.86 -14.96 -4.57
C ALA A 140 3.81 -16.34 -3.90
N PRO A 141 3.80 -17.42 -4.71
CA PRO A 141 3.83 -18.78 -4.19
C PRO A 141 4.97 -19.05 -3.21
N GLY A 142 4.76 -20.07 -2.37
CA GLY A 142 5.64 -20.37 -1.25
C GLY A 142 5.50 -19.39 -0.09
N GLY A 143 4.61 -18.39 -0.17
CA GLY A 143 4.41 -17.38 0.87
C GLY A 143 5.39 -16.20 0.77
N THR A 144 6.05 -16.00 -0.37
CA THR A 144 6.95 -14.86 -0.57
C THR A 144 6.15 -13.56 -0.60
N VAL A 145 6.59 -12.58 0.20
CA VAL A 145 6.05 -11.23 0.22
C VAL A 145 7.15 -10.25 -0.12
N VAL A 146 6.92 -9.39 -1.12
CA VAL A 146 7.84 -8.31 -1.49
C VAL A 146 7.07 -7.00 -1.47
N VAL A 147 7.68 -5.94 -0.98
CA VAL A 147 7.07 -4.61 -0.95
C VAL A 147 7.89 -3.66 -1.80
N TRP A 148 7.22 -2.92 -2.67
CA TRP A 148 7.82 -1.86 -3.49
C TRP A 148 7.19 -0.52 -3.19
N ILE A 149 7.95 0.55 -3.44
CA ILE A 149 7.42 1.90 -3.57
C ILE A 149 7.70 2.44 -4.97
N SER A 150 6.72 3.12 -5.58
CA SER A 150 6.83 3.69 -6.92
C SER A 150 5.84 4.85 -7.11
N ASN A 151 5.98 5.60 -8.20
CA ASN A 151 4.89 6.42 -8.75
C ASN A 151 4.53 6.05 -10.20
N GLN A 152 5.33 5.18 -10.81
CA GLN A 152 5.08 4.64 -12.13
C GLN A 152 5.77 3.29 -12.26
N ILE A 153 5.14 2.35 -12.97
CA ILE A 153 5.76 1.08 -13.35
C ILE A 153 7.08 1.36 -14.09
N GLY A 154 8.16 0.74 -13.62
CA GLY A 154 9.53 0.90 -14.14
C GLY A 154 10.45 1.73 -13.25
N ASN A 155 9.96 2.35 -12.17
CA ASN A 155 10.79 3.05 -11.18
C ASN A 155 10.61 2.56 -9.73
N GLU A 156 10.05 1.36 -9.59
CA GLU A 156 9.87 0.68 -8.32
C GLU A 156 11.19 0.46 -7.56
N ILE A 157 11.13 0.68 -6.25
CA ILE A 157 12.21 0.35 -5.31
C ILE A 157 11.70 -0.73 -4.38
N GLU A 158 12.34 -1.90 -4.36
CA GLU A 158 12.08 -2.92 -3.36
C GLU A 158 12.52 -2.40 -1.98
N VAL A 159 11.60 -2.36 -1.02
CA VAL A 159 11.83 -1.83 0.33
C VAL A 159 11.83 -2.91 1.40
N MET A 160 11.17 -4.03 1.15
CA MET A 160 11.09 -5.17 2.06
C MET A 160 10.90 -6.48 1.28
N ARG A 161 11.48 -7.56 1.79
CA ARG A 161 11.23 -8.93 1.36
C ARG A 161 11.10 -9.82 2.58
N MET A 162 10.04 -10.62 2.60
CA MET A 162 9.63 -11.37 3.77
C MET A 162 9.05 -12.73 3.37
N GLN A 163 9.02 -13.62 4.35
CA GLN A 163 8.33 -14.89 4.28
C GLN A 163 7.05 -14.83 5.12
N ALA A 164 5.95 -15.31 4.56
CA ALA A 164 4.68 -15.48 5.25
C ALA A 164 4.56 -16.88 5.86
N THR A 165 3.63 -16.99 6.82
CA THR A 165 3.36 -18.25 7.51
C THR A 165 2.20 -18.94 6.81
N GLU A 166 2.42 -20.19 6.36
CA GLU A 166 1.32 -21.07 5.95
C GLU A 166 0.45 -21.37 7.17
N VAL A 167 -0.87 -21.22 7.03
CA VAL A 167 -1.82 -21.47 8.11
C VAL A 167 -2.84 -22.54 7.70
N PRO A 168 -3.35 -23.34 8.65
CA PRO A 168 -4.44 -24.26 8.37
C PRO A 168 -5.68 -23.52 7.88
N GLY A 169 -6.38 -24.09 6.91
CA GLY A 169 -7.66 -23.60 6.43
C GLY A 169 -8.31 -24.61 5.50
N ASP A 170 -9.62 -24.51 5.29
CA ASP A 170 -10.38 -25.43 4.44
C ASP A 170 -10.46 -24.89 3.00
N PRO A 171 -9.74 -25.49 2.02
CA PRO A 171 -9.73 -25.03 0.64
C PRO A 171 -11.10 -25.17 -0.04
N SER A 172 -12.03 -25.94 0.52
CA SER A 172 -13.37 -26.15 -0.07
C SER A 172 -14.15 -24.84 -0.22
N ARG A 173 -13.83 -23.82 0.60
CA ARG A 173 -14.38 -22.46 0.49
C ARG A 173 -14.09 -21.81 -0.87
N PHE A 174 -13.06 -22.27 -1.57
CA PHE A 174 -12.61 -21.74 -2.85
C PHE A 174 -12.83 -22.71 -4.02
N THR A 175 -13.50 -23.86 -3.84
CA THR A 175 -13.61 -24.91 -4.88
C THR A 175 -13.99 -24.39 -6.27
N GLU A 176 -15.07 -23.63 -6.40
CA GLU A 176 -15.51 -23.12 -7.72
C GLU A 176 -14.55 -22.07 -8.30
N ARG A 177 -13.92 -21.25 -7.45
CA ARG A 177 -12.91 -20.28 -7.89
C ARG A 177 -11.63 -20.99 -8.34
N THR A 178 -11.22 -22.03 -7.61
CA THR A 178 -10.07 -22.88 -7.97
C THR A 178 -10.30 -23.60 -9.29
N LYS A 179 -11.51 -24.14 -9.54
CA LYS A 179 -11.85 -24.74 -10.84
C LYS A 179 -11.66 -23.73 -11.98
N GLY A 180 -12.27 -22.55 -11.88
CA GLY A 180 -12.13 -21.52 -12.90
C GLY A 180 -10.69 -21.02 -13.06
N TYR A 181 -9.91 -20.95 -11.98
CA TYR A 181 -8.48 -20.64 -12.05
C TYR A 181 -7.69 -21.72 -12.81
N LEU A 182 -7.92 -23.00 -12.50
CA LEU A 182 -7.25 -24.13 -13.14
C LEU A 182 -7.66 -24.30 -14.61
N GLU A 183 -8.88 -23.92 -14.99
CA GLU A 183 -9.28 -23.83 -16.40
C GLU A 183 -8.44 -22.82 -17.19
N ARG A 184 -8.09 -21.67 -16.56
CA ARG A 184 -7.29 -20.62 -17.22
C ARG A 184 -5.78 -20.87 -17.16
N ASN A 185 -5.28 -21.51 -16.11
CA ASN A 185 -3.85 -21.57 -15.80
C ASN A 185 -3.29 -23.01 -15.69
N GLY A 186 -4.14 -24.04 -15.73
CA GLY A 186 -3.75 -25.42 -15.44
C GLY A 186 -2.71 -26.00 -16.40
N ASP A 187 -2.78 -25.66 -17.70
CA ASP A 187 -1.74 -26.06 -18.67
C ASP A 187 -0.38 -25.44 -18.31
N TYR A 188 -0.36 -24.15 -17.99
CA TYR A 188 0.85 -23.44 -17.58
C TYR A 188 1.47 -24.07 -16.33
N LEU A 189 0.65 -24.37 -15.31
CA LEU A 189 1.12 -25.02 -14.08
C LEU A 189 1.66 -26.43 -14.32
N ARG A 190 1.09 -27.20 -15.25
CA ARG A 190 1.61 -28.53 -15.62
C ARG A 190 2.97 -28.46 -16.29
N GLU A 191 3.19 -27.45 -17.11
CA GLU A 191 4.43 -27.26 -17.86
C GLU A 191 5.55 -26.63 -16.99
N HIS A 192 5.20 -25.65 -16.15
CA HIS A 192 6.19 -24.82 -15.43
C HIS A 192 6.27 -25.10 -13.93
N GLY A 193 5.31 -25.84 -13.37
CA GLY A 193 5.20 -26.08 -11.93
C GLY A 193 4.80 -24.83 -11.14
N VAL A 194 5.06 -24.88 -9.83
CA VAL A 194 4.86 -23.76 -8.90
C VAL A 194 6.21 -23.42 -8.25
N PRO A 195 6.87 -22.32 -8.64
CA PRO A 195 8.13 -21.91 -8.03
C PRO A 195 7.91 -21.50 -6.57
N MET A 196 8.65 -22.13 -5.65
CA MET A 196 8.55 -21.81 -4.23
C MET A 196 9.50 -20.67 -3.81
N GLU A 197 10.47 -20.33 -4.66
CA GLU A 197 11.52 -19.34 -4.44
C GLU A 197 11.87 -18.62 -5.77
N GLY A 198 12.67 -17.55 -5.70
CA GLY A 198 13.20 -16.86 -6.89
C GLY A 198 12.28 -15.79 -7.50
N TRP A 199 11.31 -15.30 -6.73
CA TRP A 199 10.34 -14.26 -7.11
C TRP A 199 10.90 -12.84 -7.13
#